data_AF-A0A6P9AHT8-F1
#
_entry.id   AF-A0A6P9AHT8-F1
#
_cell.length_a   1.000
_cell.length_b   1.000
_cell.length_c   1.000
_cell.angle_alpha   90.00
_cell.angle_beta   90.00
_cell.angle_gamma   90.00
#
_symmetry.space_group_name_H-M   'P 1'
#
loop_
_entity.id
_entity.type
_entity.pdbx_description
1 polymer ?
#
loop_
_entity_poly.entity_id
_entity_poly.type
_entity_poly.pdbx_seq_one_letter_code
_entity_poly.pdbx_strand_id
1 'polypeptide(L)'
;MFRTLLVVVALGAAAYAAPNYAFNQIDELVGRISVCLKPVPQGGFSNPATDCMYKARDNLRSVYAKETQAAFIASCLLNYRNPVKASIVATAKKCLTESLAKPVKPALKKVTYSTKQQQEIGSRIKACQSSIVEPKGSSPAADCRNDALIEAQKGYPKESLADFIAPCLTGKKIAAKLVAQAKTCIVASLAKPLSTR
;
A
#
# COMPACT_ATOMS: atom_id res chain seq x y z
N MET A 1 -44.73 -46.73 7.03
CA MET A 1 -43.28 -46.70 7.34
C MET A 1 -42.75 -45.32 6.95
N PHE A 2 -42.71 -44.37 7.89
CA PHE A 2 -42.18 -43.02 7.65
C PHE A 2 -40.69 -42.99 8.01
N ARG A 3 -39.82 -42.85 7.01
CA ARG A 3 -38.38 -42.61 7.21
C ARG A 3 -38.16 -41.10 7.29
N THR A 4 -38.02 -40.60 8.51
CA THR A 4 -37.58 -39.24 8.81
C THR A 4 -36.10 -39.12 8.41
N LEU A 5 -35.82 -38.36 7.36
CA LEU A 5 -34.46 -38.04 6.90
C LEU A 5 -33.94 -36.84 7.71
N LEU A 6 -33.05 -37.14 8.65
CA LEU A 6 -32.32 -36.17 9.48
C LEU A 6 -31.26 -35.50 8.58
N VAL A 7 -31.56 -34.29 8.10
CA VAL A 7 -30.57 -33.44 7.43
C VAL A 7 -29.73 -32.76 8.50
N VAL A 8 -28.55 -33.33 8.76
CA VAL A 8 -27.52 -32.70 9.58
C VAL A 8 -26.89 -31.58 8.76
N VAL A 9 -27.33 -30.34 8.98
CA VAL A 9 -26.67 -29.14 8.44
C VAL A 9 -25.40 -28.92 9.24
N ALA A 10 -24.29 -29.48 8.76
CA ALA A 10 -22.96 -29.15 9.27
C ALA A 10 -22.62 -27.71 8.87
N LEU A 11 -22.91 -26.75 9.76
CA LEU A 11 -22.32 -25.41 9.71
C LEU A 11 -20.83 -25.53 10.05
N GLY A 12 -20.02 -25.84 9.04
CA GLY A 12 -18.57 -25.70 9.12
C GLY A 12 -18.23 -24.22 9.33
N ALA A 13 -17.87 -23.84 10.54
CA ALA A 13 -17.23 -22.58 10.81
C ALA A 13 -15.88 -22.58 10.09
N ALA A 14 -15.85 -22.05 8.86
CA ALA A 14 -14.60 -21.72 8.20
C ALA A 14 -13.91 -20.69 9.08
N ALA A 15 -12.87 -21.11 9.79
CA ALA A 15 -11.92 -20.20 10.43
C ALA A 15 -11.32 -19.36 9.30
N TYR A 16 -11.87 -18.17 9.07
CA TYR A 16 -11.29 -17.19 8.17
C TYR A 16 -9.98 -16.77 8.80
N ALA A 17 -8.89 -17.43 8.39
CA ALA A 17 -7.54 -16.99 8.68
C ALA A 17 -7.46 -15.53 8.24
N ALA A 18 -7.18 -14.66 9.21
CA ALA A 18 -7.18 -13.23 8.97
C ALA A 18 -6.13 -12.94 7.86
N PRO A 19 -6.52 -12.29 6.75
CA PRO A 19 -5.65 -12.18 5.60
C PRO A 19 -4.39 -11.38 5.94
N ASN A 20 -3.23 -12.03 5.80
CA ASN A 20 -1.93 -11.38 5.95
C ASN A 20 -1.44 -10.93 4.57
N TYR A 21 -1.89 -9.75 4.14
CA TYR A 21 -1.46 -9.18 2.86
C TYR A 21 0.02 -8.77 2.94
N ALA A 22 0.82 -9.24 1.98
CA ALA A 22 2.17 -8.72 1.79
C ALA A 22 2.10 -7.25 1.37
N PHE A 23 3.14 -6.45 1.65
CA PHE A 23 3.12 -5.02 1.34
C PHE A 23 2.83 -4.72 -0.14
N ASN A 24 3.38 -5.50 -1.09
CA ASN A 24 3.10 -5.33 -2.51
C ASN A 24 1.62 -5.56 -2.86
N GLN A 25 0.95 -6.44 -2.11
CA GLN A 25 -0.48 -6.67 -2.20
C GLN A 25 -1.26 -5.48 -1.61
N ILE A 26 -0.78 -4.93 -0.48
CA ILE A 26 -1.36 -3.71 0.11
C ILE A 26 -1.25 -2.53 -0.85
N ASP A 27 -0.11 -2.31 -1.49
CA ASP A 27 0.07 -1.22 -2.45
C ASP A 27 -0.79 -1.41 -3.70
N GLU A 28 -0.91 -2.65 -4.20
CA GLU A 28 -1.86 -2.95 -5.27
C GLU A 28 -3.30 -2.60 -4.87
N LEU A 29 -3.71 -3.00 -3.67
CA LEU A 29 -5.05 -2.74 -3.14
C LEU A 29 -5.28 -1.24 -2.92
N VAL A 30 -4.29 -0.52 -2.40
CA VAL A 30 -4.33 0.94 -2.23
C VAL A 30 -4.39 1.64 -3.58
N GLY A 31 -3.66 1.16 -4.60
CA GLY A 31 -3.74 1.66 -5.97
C GLY A 31 -5.14 1.51 -6.55
N ARG A 32 -5.77 0.35 -6.35
CA ARG A 32 -7.18 0.10 -6.72
C ARG A 32 -8.14 1.04 -5.99
N ILE A 33 -7.94 1.24 -4.68
CA ILE A 33 -8.73 2.16 -3.86
C ILE A 33 -8.61 3.59 -4.40
N SER A 34 -7.39 4.06 -4.66
CA SER A 34 -7.12 5.40 -5.18
C SER A 34 -7.84 5.66 -6.50
N VAL A 35 -7.85 4.70 -7.43
CA VAL A 35 -8.58 4.82 -8.70
C VAL A 35 -10.08 5.02 -8.46
N CYS A 36 -10.68 4.27 -7.54
CA CYS A 36 -12.10 4.38 -7.24
C CYS A 36 -12.48 5.66 -6.49
N LEU A 37 -11.51 6.33 -5.86
CA LEU A 37 -11.73 7.58 -5.12
C LEU A 37 -11.50 8.84 -5.96
N LYS A 38 -11.11 8.72 -7.24
CA LYS A 38 -10.99 9.87 -8.15
C LYS A 38 -12.23 10.79 -8.21
N PRO A 39 -13.48 10.29 -8.14
CA PRO A 39 -14.68 11.15 -8.14
C PRO A 39 -14.89 11.93 -6.83
N VAL A 40 -14.18 11.59 -5.76
CA VAL A 40 -14.31 12.28 -4.47
C VAL A 40 -13.62 13.64 -4.55
N PRO A 41 -14.30 14.73 -4.14
CA PRO A 41 -13.71 16.07 -4.18
C PRO A 41 -12.37 16.13 -3.47
N GLN A 42 -11.37 16.66 -4.17
CA GLN A 42 -10.05 16.90 -3.62
C GLN A 42 -10.04 18.29 -2.97
N GLY A 43 -9.92 18.34 -1.64
CA GLY A 43 -9.62 19.55 -0.88
C GLY A 43 -8.11 19.65 -0.61
N GLY A 44 -7.66 20.78 -0.03
CA GLY A 44 -6.24 21.05 0.29
C GLY A 44 -5.60 20.07 1.27
N PHE A 45 -5.04 20.55 2.39
CA PHE A 45 -4.20 19.72 3.28
C PHE A 45 -4.88 18.51 3.94
N SER A 46 -6.22 18.48 4.01
CA SER A 46 -7.01 17.31 4.43
C SER A 46 -8.10 17.07 3.41
N ASN A 47 -8.09 15.92 2.73
CA ASN A 47 -9.17 15.56 1.83
C ASN A 47 -9.73 14.17 2.16
N PRO A 48 -11.06 14.01 2.06
CA PRO A 48 -11.75 12.80 2.48
C PRO A 48 -11.24 11.54 1.76
N ALA A 49 -10.88 11.68 0.48
CA ALA A 49 -10.34 10.57 -0.30
C ALA A 49 -9.03 10.03 0.30
N THR A 50 -8.08 10.92 0.54
CA THR A 50 -6.73 10.57 1.01
C THR A 50 -6.77 10.01 2.43
N ASP A 51 -7.51 10.66 3.32
CA ASP A 51 -7.60 10.23 4.72
C ASP A 51 -8.28 8.87 4.87
N CYS A 52 -9.41 8.66 4.18
CA CYS A 52 -10.11 7.39 4.22
C CYS A 52 -9.30 6.26 3.56
N MET A 53 -8.54 6.59 2.51
CA MET A 53 -7.60 5.65 1.89
C MET A 53 -6.47 5.26 2.84
N TYR A 54 -5.87 6.21 3.58
CA TYR A 54 -4.82 5.90 4.56
C TYR A 54 -5.34 5.00 5.67
N LYS A 55 -6.52 5.28 6.22
CA LYS A 55 -7.14 4.39 7.22
C LYS A 55 -7.42 2.99 6.66
N ALA A 56 -7.88 2.90 5.41
CA ALA A 56 -8.08 1.60 4.76
C ALA A 56 -6.76 0.84 4.56
N ARG A 57 -5.66 1.54 4.23
CA ARG A 57 -4.32 0.95 4.17
C ARG A 57 -3.90 0.36 5.52
N ASP A 58 -4.15 1.07 6.61
CA ASP A 58 -3.83 0.58 7.95
C ASP A 58 -4.69 -0.64 8.34
N ASN A 59 -5.97 -0.66 7.96
CA ASN A 59 -6.81 -1.85 8.12
C ASN A 59 -6.26 -3.06 7.34
N LEU A 60 -5.81 -2.86 6.10
CA LEU A 60 -5.20 -3.92 5.31
C LEU A 60 -3.92 -4.49 5.94
N ARG A 61 -3.21 -3.71 6.77
CA ARG A 61 -2.06 -4.18 7.57
C ARG A 61 -2.49 -4.95 8.81
N SER A 62 -3.61 -4.56 9.41
CA SER A 62 -4.17 -5.13 10.65
C SER A 62 -5.10 -6.32 10.38
N VAL A 63 -4.79 -7.13 9.37
CA VAL A 63 -5.48 -8.38 8.99
C VAL A 63 -6.95 -8.29 8.58
N TYR A 64 -7.46 -7.11 8.22
CA TYR A 64 -8.81 -6.97 7.67
C TYR A 64 -8.86 -7.38 6.20
N ALA A 65 -9.90 -8.11 5.81
CA ALA A 65 -10.11 -8.52 4.42
C ALA A 65 -10.28 -7.32 3.47
N LYS A 66 -9.77 -7.46 2.24
CA LYS A 66 -9.89 -6.42 1.19
C LYS A 66 -11.35 -6.13 0.87
N GLU A 67 -12.22 -7.13 0.92
CA GLU A 67 -13.64 -7.02 0.61
C GLU A 67 -14.39 -6.10 1.60
N THR A 68 -13.92 -5.98 2.85
CA THR A 68 -14.55 -5.11 3.86
C THR A 68 -14.19 -3.63 3.67
N GLN A 69 -13.11 -3.34 2.93
CA GLN A 69 -12.63 -1.96 2.76
C GLN A 69 -13.61 -1.09 1.97
N ALA A 70 -14.41 -1.66 1.06
CA ALA A 70 -15.41 -0.90 0.32
C ALA A 70 -16.48 -0.28 1.24
N ALA A 71 -16.98 -1.05 2.21
CA ALA A 71 -17.95 -0.57 3.20
C ALA A 71 -17.31 0.40 4.20
N PHE A 72 -16.09 0.09 4.65
CA PHE A 72 -15.33 0.95 5.55
C PHE A 72 -15.08 2.34 4.94
N ILE A 73 -14.57 2.39 3.70
CA ILE A 73 -14.29 3.65 3.01
C ILE A 73 -15.58 4.43 2.76
N ALA A 74 -16.66 3.77 2.32
CA ALA A 74 -17.94 4.44 2.13
C ALA A 74 -18.46 5.09 3.43
N SER A 75 -18.36 4.37 4.55
CA SER A 75 -18.70 4.91 5.87
C SER A 75 -17.80 6.08 6.26
N CYS A 76 -16.49 5.96 6.03
CA CYS A 76 -15.52 7.02 6.31
C CYS A 76 -15.84 8.30 5.52
N LEU A 77 -16.20 8.19 4.24
CA LEU A 77 -16.53 9.34 3.38
C LEU A 77 -17.84 10.03 3.78
N LEU A 78 -18.86 9.26 4.20
CA LEU A 78 -20.14 9.79 4.66
C LEU A 78 -20.03 10.48 6.02
N ASN A 79 -19.16 9.96 6.90
CA ASN A 79 -18.96 10.48 8.25
C ASN A 79 -17.77 11.44 8.35
N TYR A 80 -17.20 11.86 7.22
CA TYR A 80 -16.09 12.80 7.20
C TYR A 80 -16.58 14.19 7.65
N ARG A 81 -15.70 15.01 8.25
CA ARG A 81 -16.06 16.34 8.81
C ARG A 81 -16.84 17.21 7.83
N ASN A 82 -16.47 17.15 6.55
CA ASN A 82 -17.25 17.64 5.43
C ASN A 82 -17.73 16.43 4.63
N PRO A 83 -18.97 15.95 4.85
CA PRO A 83 -19.47 14.72 4.24
C PRO A 83 -19.43 14.79 2.72
N VAL A 84 -18.97 13.70 2.11
CA VAL A 84 -19.03 13.56 0.65
C VAL A 84 -20.47 13.25 0.25
N LYS A 85 -20.95 13.87 -0.85
CA LYS A 85 -22.29 13.63 -1.38
C LYS A 85 -22.56 12.13 -1.53
N ALA A 86 -23.71 11.67 -1.05
CA ALA A 86 -24.07 10.25 -1.05
C ALA A 86 -24.02 9.60 -2.45
N SER A 87 -24.36 10.35 -3.51
CA SER A 87 -24.24 9.88 -4.89
C SER A 87 -22.78 9.58 -5.29
N ILE A 88 -21.84 10.44 -4.92
CA ILE A 88 -20.39 10.24 -5.16
C ILE A 88 -19.90 9.03 -4.35
N VAL A 89 -20.33 8.92 -3.08
CA VAL A 89 -19.97 7.76 -2.24
C VAL A 89 -20.51 6.47 -2.83
N ALA A 90 -21.74 6.45 -3.34
CA ALA A 90 -22.33 5.27 -3.97
C ALA A 90 -21.52 4.84 -5.21
N THR A 91 -21.10 5.79 -6.05
CA THR A 91 -20.22 5.53 -7.20
C THR A 91 -18.88 4.94 -6.76
N ALA A 92 -18.23 5.56 -5.76
CA ALA A 92 -16.95 5.07 -5.24
C ALA A 92 -17.09 3.66 -4.63
N LYS A 93 -18.13 3.44 -3.82
CA LYS A 93 -18.43 2.14 -3.19
C LYS A 93 -18.61 1.05 -4.24
N LYS A 94 -19.38 1.32 -5.30
CA LYS A 94 -19.59 0.36 -6.40
C LYS A 94 -18.26 -0.03 -7.05
N CYS A 95 -17.44 0.95 -7.43
CA CYS A 95 -16.10 0.70 -7.98
C CYS A 95 -15.22 -0.10 -7.02
N LEU A 96 -15.22 0.24 -5.74
CA LEU A 96 -14.43 -0.44 -4.70
C LEU A 96 -14.85 -1.90 -4.57
N THR A 97 -16.14 -2.18 -4.48
CA THR A 97 -16.66 -3.56 -4.40
C THR A 97 -16.20 -4.39 -5.60
N GLU A 98 -16.33 -3.85 -6.82
CA GLU A 98 -15.91 -4.55 -8.04
C GLU A 98 -14.38 -4.74 -8.13
N SER A 99 -13.61 -3.71 -7.78
CA SER A 99 -12.15 -3.72 -7.88
C SER A 99 -11.48 -4.59 -6.81
N LEU A 100 -12.01 -4.57 -5.59
CA LEU A 100 -11.49 -5.34 -4.47
C LEU A 100 -11.94 -6.80 -4.49
N ALA A 101 -13.02 -7.15 -5.21
CA ALA A 101 -13.40 -8.55 -5.45
C ALA A 101 -12.37 -9.29 -6.34
N LYS A 102 -11.63 -8.57 -7.19
CA LYS A 102 -10.62 -9.18 -8.07
C LYS A 102 -9.50 -9.84 -7.25
N PRO A 103 -8.93 -10.97 -7.71
CA PRO A 103 -7.76 -11.59 -7.11
C PRO A 103 -6.62 -10.58 -6.95
N VAL A 104 -5.88 -10.67 -5.85
CA VAL A 104 -4.67 -9.85 -5.66
C VAL A 104 -3.51 -10.58 -6.32
N LYS A 105 -2.51 -9.85 -6.80
CA LYS A 105 -1.28 -10.47 -7.28
C LYS A 105 -0.67 -11.35 -6.17
N PRO A 106 0.07 -12.39 -6.56
CA PRO A 106 0.80 -13.21 -5.59
C PRO A 106 1.65 -12.33 -4.68
N ALA A 107 1.74 -12.71 -3.41
CA ALA A 107 2.74 -12.14 -2.52
C ALA A 107 4.12 -12.35 -3.15
N LEU A 108 4.94 -11.30 -3.18
CA LEU A 108 6.31 -11.46 -3.60
C LEU A 108 7.03 -12.39 -2.62
N LYS A 109 7.81 -13.34 -3.15
CA LYS A 109 8.62 -14.22 -2.31
C LYS A 109 9.58 -13.38 -1.49
N LYS A 110 9.63 -13.63 -0.19
CA LYS A 110 10.60 -12.97 0.69
C LYS A 110 12.02 -13.37 0.28
N VAL A 111 12.92 -12.40 0.27
CA VAL A 111 14.34 -12.56 -0.05
C VAL A 111 15.15 -12.19 1.17
N THR A 112 15.99 -13.10 1.65
CA THR A 112 16.92 -12.80 2.73
C THR A 112 18.14 -12.08 2.16
N TYR A 113 18.39 -10.85 2.62
CA TYR A 113 19.58 -10.07 2.25
C TYR A 113 20.63 -10.14 3.35
N SER A 114 21.88 -10.40 2.98
CA SER A 114 23.01 -10.23 3.89
C SER A 114 23.21 -8.77 4.29
N THR A 115 23.92 -8.50 5.38
CA THR A 115 24.25 -7.13 5.81
C THR A 115 24.92 -6.31 4.70
N LYS A 116 25.85 -6.93 3.95
CA LYS A 116 26.50 -6.29 2.80
C LYS A 116 25.50 -5.93 1.70
N GLN A 117 24.58 -6.85 1.39
CA GLN A 117 23.54 -6.61 0.39
C GLN A 117 22.58 -5.49 0.82
N GLN A 118 22.22 -5.42 2.10
CA GLN A 118 21.42 -4.32 2.65
C GLN A 118 22.15 -2.97 2.56
N GLN A 119 23.44 -2.93 2.88
CA GLN A 119 24.27 -1.73 2.73
C GLN A 119 24.37 -1.29 1.27
N GLU A 120 24.51 -2.24 0.35
CA GLU A 120 24.55 -1.96 -1.09
C GLU A 120 23.20 -1.42 -1.59
N ILE A 121 22.08 -2.03 -1.20
CA ILE A 121 20.72 -1.51 -1.46
C ILE A 121 20.62 -0.06 -0.98
N GLY A 122 21.01 0.20 0.28
CA GLY A 122 20.93 1.53 0.88
C GLY A 122 21.80 2.55 0.15
N SER A 123 23.00 2.16 -0.27
CA SER A 123 23.93 3.01 -1.02
C SER A 123 23.37 3.36 -2.40
N ARG A 124 22.80 2.38 -3.09
CA ARG A 124 22.14 2.58 -4.40
C ARG A 124 20.94 3.51 -4.30
N ILE A 125 20.10 3.33 -3.28
CA ILE A 125 18.96 4.23 -3.02
C ILE A 125 19.45 5.65 -2.72
N LYS A 126 20.44 5.79 -1.84
CA LYS A 126 21.01 7.09 -1.47
C LYS A 126 21.57 7.82 -2.70
N ALA A 127 22.27 7.12 -3.59
CA ALA A 127 22.80 7.70 -4.82
C ALA A 127 21.66 8.27 -5.71
N CYS A 128 20.54 7.56 -5.81
CA CYS A 128 19.37 8.01 -6.57
C CYS A 128 18.61 9.18 -5.94
N GLN A 129 18.80 9.45 -4.65
CA GLN A 129 18.20 10.57 -3.93
C GLN A 129 19.13 11.79 -3.84
N SER A 130 20.34 11.71 -4.39
CA SER A 130 21.38 12.76 -4.25
C SER A 130 20.98 14.14 -4.78
N SER A 131 20.01 14.21 -5.70
CA SER A 131 19.47 15.46 -6.25
C SER A 131 18.37 16.10 -5.39
N ILE A 132 17.95 15.46 -4.30
CA ILE A 132 16.93 15.99 -3.39
C ILE A 132 17.62 16.94 -2.41
N VAL A 133 17.43 18.24 -2.61
CA VAL A 133 17.91 19.27 -1.70
C VAL A 133 16.97 19.37 -0.50
N GLU A 134 17.49 19.14 0.70
CA GLU A 134 16.71 19.08 1.94
C GLU A 134 16.91 20.36 2.77
N PRO A 135 15.84 20.85 3.46
CA PRO A 135 15.98 21.89 4.46
C PRO A 135 16.98 21.51 5.56
N LYS A 136 17.78 22.48 6.01
CA LYS A 136 18.78 22.28 7.08
C LYS A 136 18.10 21.71 8.34
N GLY A 137 18.57 20.55 8.81
CA GLY A 137 18.02 19.86 9.98
C GLY A 137 16.84 18.92 9.68
N SER A 138 16.45 18.75 8.41
CA SER A 138 15.52 17.71 7.98
C SER A 138 16.21 16.73 7.04
N SER A 139 15.83 15.45 7.09
CA SER A 139 16.34 14.45 6.15
C SER A 139 15.24 13.55 5.60
N PRO A 140 14.19 14.12 4.98
CA PRO A 140 13.06 13.36 4.45
C PRO A 140 13.45 12.21 3.51
N ALA A 141 14.47 12.38 2.67
CA ALA A 141 14.98 11.33 1.80
C ALA A 141 15.71 10.23 2.58
N ALA A 142 16.44 10.59 3.64
CA ALA A 142 17.08 9.63 4.53
C ALA A 142 16.05 8.82 5.33
N ASP A 143 14.99 9.46 5.85
CA ASP A 143 13.88 8.79 6.51
C ASP A 143 13.25 7.75 5.58
N CYS A 144 12.87 8.16 4.37
CA CYS A 144 12.24 7.27 3.40
C CYS A 144 13.16 6.13 2.94
N ARG A 145 14.48 6.37 2.89
CA ARG A 145 15.47 5.31 2.63
C ARG A 145 15.53 4.33 3.79
N ASN A 146 15.54 4.82 5.03
CA ASN A 146 15.59 3.95 6.21
C ASN A 146 14.33 3.07 6.29
N ASP A 147 13.16 3.64 6.01
CA ASP A 147 11.91 2.88 5.90
C ASP A 147 12.04 1.77 4.85
N ALA A 148 12.55 2.09 3.65
CA ALA A 148 12.76 1.08 2.60
C ALA A 148 13.78 0.00 3.01
N LEU A 149 14.81 0.35 3.79
CA LEU A 149 15.77 -0.63 4.30
C LEU A 149 15.18 -1.55 5.37
N ILE A 150 14.29 -1.05 6.22
CA ILE A 150 13.52 -1.88 7.15
C ILE A 150 12.67 -2.90 6.37
N GLU A 151 12.12 -2.49 5.24
CA GLU A 151 11.34 -3.40 4.38
C GLU A 151 12.25 -4.44 3.70
N ALA A 152 13.42 -4.03 3.20
CA ALA A 152 14.42 -5.00 2.72
C ALA A 152 14.79 -6.03 3.82
N GLN A 153 14.95 -5.59 5.08
CA GLN A 153 15.23 -6.46 6.23
C GLN A 153 14.10 -7.44 6.54
N LYS A 154 12.83 -7.03 6.34
CA LYS A 154 11.66 -7.91 6.44
C LYS A 154 11.56 -8.93 5.28
N GLY A 155 12.48 -8.83 4.32
CA GLY A 155 12.64 -9.71 3.19
C GLY A 155 11.92 -9.25 1.92
N TYR A 156 11.54 -7.97 1.81
CA TYR A 156 10.91 -7.50 0.58
C TYR A 156 11.91 -7.40 -0.57
N PRO A 157 11.55 -7.82 -1.80
CA PRO A 157 12.46 -7.73 -2.93
C PRO A 157 12.94 -6.31 -3.20
N LYS A 158 14.24 -6.16 -3.45
CA LYS A 158 14.89 -4.87 -3.75
C LYS A 158 14.19 -4.11 -4.87
N GLU A 159 13.65 -4.82 -5.87
CA GLU A 159 12.95 -4.24 -7.01
C GLU A 159 11.67 -3.50 -6.61
N SER A 160 11.03 -3.90 -5.51
CA SER A 160 9.82 -3.25 -4.99
C SER A 160 10.10 -2.00 -4.17
N LEU A 161 11.34 -1.76 -3.72
CA LEU A 161 11.65 -0.68 -2.76
C LEU A 161 11.37 0.72 -3.32
N ALA A 162 11.40 0.90 -4.64
CA ALA A 162 11.03 2.16 -5.29
C ALA A 162 9.58 2.57 -5.01
N ASP A 163 8.68 1.60 -4.86
CA ASP A 163 7.26 1.83 -4.59
C ASP A 163 6.99 2.16 -3.11
N PHE A 164 7.95 1.92 -2.21
CA PHE A 164 7.91 2.40 -0.83
C PHE A 164 8.41 3.84 -0.73
N ILE A 165 9.50 4.13 -1.44
CA ILE A 165 10.21 5.41 -1.34
C ILE A 165 9.41 6.52 -2.00
N ALA A 166 8.83 6.30 -3.18
CA ALA A 166 8.13 7.35 -3.92
C ALA A 166 6.92 7.94 -3.16
N PRO A 167 6.01 7.15 -2.56
CA PRO A 167 4.94 7.66 -1.71
C PRO A 167 5.46 8.37 -0.46
N CYS A 168 6.51 7.83 0.18
CA CYS A 168 7.11 8.47 1.36
C CYS A 168 7.66 9.86 1.02
N LEU A 169 8.43 10.00 -0.07
CA LEU A 169 8.96 11.28 -0.52
C LEU A 169 7.84 12.27 -0.87
N THR A 170 6.77 11.78 -1.51
CA THR A 170 5.57 12.59 -1.80
C THR A 170 4.91 13.10 -0.52
N GLY A 171 4.74 12.23 0.49
CA GLY A 171 4.20 12.60 1.80
C GLY A 171 5.07 13.61 2.55
N LYS A 172 6.39 13.55 2.35
CA LYS A 172 7.36 14.53 2.84
C LYS A 172 7.44 15.81 1.99
N LYS A 173 6.49 16.02 1.07
CA LYS A 173 6.36 17.20 0.21
C LYS A 173 7.55 17.45 -0.73
N ILE A 174 8.28 16.39 -1.10
CA ILE A 174 9.31 16.49 -2.15
C ILE A 174 8.62 16.73 -3.49
N ALA A 175 9.18 17.62 -4.31
CA ALA A 175 8.61 17.98 -5.60
C ALA A 175 8.41 16.74 -6.49
N ALA A 176 7.23 16.60 -7.11
CA ALA A 176 6.85 15.43 -7.87
C ALA A 176 7.85 15.04 -8.97
N LYS A 177 8.49 16.03 -9.62
CA LYS A 177 9.56 15.81 -10.60
C LYS A 177 10.76 15.09 -9.99
N LEU A 178 11.19 15.49 -8.80
CA LEU A 178 12.31 14.85 -8.08
C LEU A 178 11.94 13.45 -7.60
N VAL A 179 10.70 13.26 -7.13
CA VAL A 179 10.18 11.93 -6.75
C VAL A 179 10.20 10.98 -7.94
N ALA A 180 9.72 11.42 -9.11
CA ALA A 180 9.70 10.63 -10.33
C ALA A 180 11.13 10.26 -10.79
N GLN A 181 12.05 11.21 -10.75
CA GLN A 181 13.46 10.98 -11.08
C GLN A 181 14.11 9.95 -10.13
N ALA A 182 13.93 10.14 -8.81
CA ALA A 182 14.43 9.22 -7.80
C ALA A 182 13.85 7.82 -8.01
N LYS A 183 12.53 7.70 -8.24
CA LYS A 183 11.86 6.43 -8.51
C LYS A 183 12.48 5.71 -9.71
N THR A 184 12.60 6.39 -10.85
CA THR A 184 13.18 5.81 -12.07
C THR A 184 14.61 5.33 -11.85
N CYS A 185 15.43 6.13 -11.17
CA CYS A 185 16.80 5.73 -10.82
C CYS A 185 16.82 4.50 -9.91
N ILE A 186 15.99 4.47 -8.85
CA ILE A 186 15.95 3.36 -7.89
C ILE A 186 15.53 2.08 -8.59
N VAL A 187 14.49 2.09 -9.43
CA VAL A 187 14.06 0.93 -10.22
C VAL A 187 15.22 0.40 -11.06
N ALA A 188 15.89 1.27 -11.82
CA ALA A 188 16.99 0.87 -12.68
C ALA A 188 18.21 0.35 -11.89
N SER A 189 18.54 0.99 -10.76
CA SER A 189 19.68 0.65 -9.93
C SER A 189 19.48 -0.66 -9.17
N LEU A 190 18.28 -0.86 -8.62
CA LEU A 190 17.94 -2.07 -7.88
C LEU A 190 17.58 -3.25 -8.79
N ALA A 191 17.29 -3.05 -10.08
CA ALA A 191 17.20 -4.15 -11.04
C ALA A 191 18.54 -4.90 -11.22
N LYS A 192 19.68 -4.22 -11.02
CA LYS A 192 21.01 -4.85 -11.13
C LYS A 192 21.23 -5.87 -9.99
N PRO A 193 21.94 -6.99 -10.23
CA PRO A 193 22.33 -7.93 -9.19
C PRO A 193 23.05 -7.24 -8.03
N LEU A 194 22.88 -7.74 -6.81
CA LEU A 194 23.68 -7.32 -5.66
C LEU A 194 24.96 -8.15 -5.60
N SER A 195 26.02 -7.59 -5.03
CA SER A 195 27.26 -8.32 -4.78
C SER A 195 27.00 -9.49 -3.82
N THR A 196 27.58 -10.65 -4.16
CA THR A 196 27.46 -11.90 -3.40
C THR A 196 28.73 -12.26 -2.63
N ARG A 197 29.79 -11.44 -2.70
CA ARG A 197 31.11 -11.68 -2.07
C ARG A 197 31.38 -10.77 -0.87
#